data_AF-A0A529SFQ6-F1
#
_entry.id   AF-A0A529SFQ6-F1
#
_cell.length_a   1.000
_cell.length_b   1.000
_cell.length_c   1.000
_cell.angle_alpha   90.00
_cell.angle_beta   90.00
_cell.angle_gamma   90.00
#
_symmetry.space_group_name_H-M   'P 1'
#
loop_
_entity.id
_entity.type
_entity.pdbx_description
1 polymer ?
#
loop_
_entity_poly.entity_id
_entity_poly.type
_entity_poly.pdbx_seq_one_letter_code
_entity_poly.pdbx_strand_id
1 'polypeptide(L)'
;NETVPARRVEADWIRARSLRNGVISTLVEKKKRAGTPFAGIKVFLKSLALLAASPLRGAIRLARTGSLTTGLYPVYVALGRVLAEFGYANEQYRQPEKN
;
A
#
# COMPACT_ATOMS: atom_id res chain seq x y z
N ASN A 1 -29.72 3.49 5.96
CA ASN A 1 -28.64 4.40 6.37
C ASN A 1 -27.34 3.62 6.29
N GLU A 2 -26.54 3.79 5.23
CA GLU A 2 -25.26 3.11 5.08
C GLU A 2 -24.22 3.90 5.89
N THR A 3 -23.80 3.36 7.04
CA THR A 3 -22.86 4.02 7.94
C THR A 3 -21.52 3.30 7.91
N VAL A 4 -20.45 4.07 7.73
CA VAL A 4 -19.09 3.53 7.84
C VAL A 4 -18.78 3.33 9.33
N PRO A 5 -18.33 2.14 9.76
CA PRO A 5 -17.93 1.92 11.15
C PRO A 5 -16.83 2.90 11.58
N ALA A 6 -16.91 3.42 12.81
CA ALA A 6 -15.94 4.38 13.36
C ALA A 6 -14.48 3.88 13.25
N ARG A 7 -14.25 2.59 13.48
CA ARG A 7 -12.92 1.96 13.34
C ARG A 7 -12.29 2.17 11.96
N ARG A 8 -13.08 2.22 10.89
CA ARG A 8 -12.57 2.34 9.51
C ARG A 8 -12.11 3.76 9.13
N VAL A 9 -12.36 4.74 10.00
CA VAL A 9 -11.85 6.10 9.82
C VAL A 9 -10.64 6.40 10.71
N GLU A 10 -10.25 5.46 11.58
CA GLU A 10 -9.09 5.62 12.46
C GLU A 10 -7.77 5.55 11.69
N ALA A 11 -6.79 6.35 12.13
CA ALA A 11 -5.52 6.51 11.42
C ALA A 11 -4.69 5.21 11.40
N ASP A 12 -4.73 4.42 12.47
CA ASP A 12 -4.05 3.12 12.55
C ASP A 12 -4.65 2.11 11.58
N TRP A 13 -5.99 2.07 11.50
CA TRP A 13 -6.73 1.24 10.55
C TRP A 13 -6.42 1.65 9.12
N ILE A 14 -6.47 2.95 8.79
CA ILE A 14 -6.16 3.48 7.45
C ILE A 14 -4.72 3.12 7.06
N ARG A 15 -3.76 3.26 7.99
CA ARG A 15 -2.36 2.87 7.77
C ARG A 15 -2.23 1.38 7.48
N ALA A 16 -2.78 0.53 8.35
CA ALA A 16 -2.72 -0.93 8.21
C ALA A 16 -3.37 -1.39 6.90
N ARG A 17 -4.56 -0.86 6.58
CA ARG A 17 -5.28 -1.14 5.34
C ARG A 17 -4.50 -0.70 4.09
N SER A 18 -3.85 0.46 4.15
CA SER A 18 -3.06 0.99 3.03
C SER A 18 -1.81 0.16 2.77
N LEU A 19 -1.07 -0.23 3.81
CA LEU A 19 0.05 -1.17 3.70
C LEU A 19 -0.41 -2.49 3.07
N ARG A 20 -1.57 -3.03 3.53
CA ARG A 20 -2.17 -4.24 2.97
C ARG A 20 -2.50 -4.13 1.50
N ASN A 21 -3.08 -3.01 1.08
CA ASN A 21 -3.35 -2.76 -0.33
C ASN A 21 -2.06 -2.74 -1.16
N GLY A 22 -0.97 -2.20 -0.60
CA GLY A 22 0.35 -2.28 -1.20
C GLY A 22 0.81 -3.72 -1.41
N VAL A 23 0.76 -4.53 -0.37
CA VAL A 23 1.15 -5.96 -0.43
C VAL A 23 0.34 -6.72 -1.47
N ILE A 24 -0.99 -6.61 -1.42
CA ILE A 24 -1.89 -7.29 -2.36
C ILE A 24 -1.57 -6.86 -3.80
N SER A 25 -1.35 -5.56 -4.03
CA SER A 25 -1.00 -5.04 -5.36
C SER A 25 0.29 -5.65 -5.90
N THR A 26 1.31 -5.86 -5.05
CA THR A 26 2.55 -6.53 -5.44
C THR A 26 2.31 -7.99 -5.78
N LEU A 27 1.56 -8.73 -4.95
CA LEU A 27 1.26 -10.15 -5.19
C LEU A 27 0.48 -10.37 -6.49
N VAL A 28 -0.55 -9.55 -6.73
CA VAL A 28 -1.32 -9.57 -7.97
C VAL A 28 -0.43 -9.26 -9.18
N GLU A 29 0.47 -8.28 -9.07
CA GLU A 29 1.37 -7.93 -10.16
C GLU A 29 2.41 -9.03 -10.44
N LYS A 30 2.97 -9.67 -9.41
CA LYS A 30 3.84 -10.83 -9.55
C LYS A 30 3.11 -11.98 -10.26
N LYS A 31 1.88 -12.29 -9.84
CA LYS A 31 1.05 -13.31 -10.50
C LYS A 31 0.78 -12.96 -11.96
N LYS A 32 0.44 -11.70 -12.26
CA LYS A 32 0.17 -11.24 -13.64
C LYS A 32 1.40 -11.33 -14.56
N ARG A 33 2.60 -11.13 -14.01
CA ARG A 33 3.86 -11.16 -14.78
C ARG A 33 4.57 -12.52 -14.75
N ALA A 34 3.97 -13.54 -14.12
CA ALA A 34 4.52 -14.88 -14.09
C ALA A 34 4.78 -15.39 -15.52
N GLY A 35 5.94 -16.02 -15.73
CA GLY A 35 6.37 -16.48 -17.05
C GLY A 35 7.02 -15.42 -17.95
N THR A 36 7.11 -14.15 -17.52
CA THR A 36 7.83 -13.11 -18.27
C THR A 36 9.29 -12.96 -17.81
N PRO A 37 10.24 -12.66 -18.72
CA PRO A 37 11.63 -12.41 -18.33
C PRO A 37 11.75 -11.28 -17.32
N PHE A 38 12.53 -11.53 -16.26
CA PHE A 38 12.80 -10.58 -15.18
C PHE A 38 11.56 -10.07 -14.44
N ALA A 39 10.48 -10.86 -14.39
CA ALA A 39 9.21 -10.47 -13.77
C ALA A 39 9.38 -9.89 -12.35
N GLY A 40 10.13 -10.57 -11.48
CA GLY A 40 10.37 -10.13 -10.10
C GLY A 40 11.08 -8.78 -10.02
N ILE A 41 12.18 -8.62 -10.78
CA ILE A 41 12.96 -7.36 -10.83
C ILE A 41 12.08 -6.20 -11.32
N LYS A 42 11.27 -6.42 -12.37
CA LYS A 42 10.35 -5.39 -12.89
C LYS A 42 9.34 -4.95 -11.83
N VAL A 43 8.79 -5.87 -11.04
CA VAL A 43 7.85 -5.54 -9.96
C VAL A 43 8.55 -4.78 -8.84
N PHE A 44 9.75 -5.20 -8.47
CA PHE A 44 10.53 -4.55 -7.42
C PHE A 44 10.91 -3.12 -7.81
N LEU A 45 11.51 -2.92 -8.99
CA LEU A 45 11.89 -1.60 -9.50
C LEU A 45 10.69 -0.66 -9.59
N LYS A 46 9.53 -1.16 -10.05
CA LYS A 46 8.29 -0.38 -10.06
C LYS A 46 7.87 0.04 -8.65
N SER A 47 8.00 -0.86 -7.67
CA SER A 47 7.65 -0.55 -6.28
C SER A 47 8.59 0.50 -5.68
N LEU A 48 9.89 0.46 -5.99
CA LEU A 48 10.83 1.51 -5.63
C LEU A 48 10.50 2.85 -6.30
N ALA A 49 10.20 2.84 -7.60
CA ALA A 49 9.80 4.04 -8.33
C ALA A 49 8.52 4.67 -7.74
N LEU A 50 7.55 3.84 -7.34
CA LEU A 50 6.34 4.30 -6.67
C LEU A 50 6.64 4.88 -5.28
N LEU A 51 7.57 4.29 -4.53
CA LEU A 51 8.00 4.81 -3.22
C LEU A 51 8.69 6.16 -3.37
N ALA A 52 9.63 6.30 -4.30
CA ALA A 52 10.31 7.56 -4.58
C ALA A 52 9.32 8.66 -5.02
N ALA A 53 8.30 8.32 -5.81
CA ALA A 53 7.27 9.26 -6.24
C ALA A 53 6.22 9.55 -5.15
N SER A 54 6.17 8.76 -4.07
CA SER A 54 5.08 8.83 -3.09
C SER A 54 5.04 10.12 -2.25
N PRO A 55 6.17 10.75 -1.81
CA PRO A 55 6.12 12.01 -1.07
C PRO A 55 5.55 13.15 -1.93
N LEU A 56 5.97 13.23 -3.19
CA LEU A 56 5.44 14.24 -4.12
C LEU A 56 3.94 14.01 -4.38
N ARG A 57 3.52 12.78 -4.66
CA ARG A 57 2.11 12.43 -4.84
C ARG A 57 1.29 12.70 -3.57
N GLY A 58 1.88 12.46 -2.41
CA GLY A 58 1.27 12.72 -1.10
C GLY A 58 1.11 14.21 -0.83
N ALA A 59 2.14 15.02 -1.09
CA ALA A 59 2.08 16.47 -0.97
C ALA A 59 1.03 17.07 -1.90
N ILE A 60 0.94 16.61 -3.16
CA ILE A 60 -0.10 17.04 -4.10
C ILE A 60 -1.50 16.71 -3.57
N ARG A 61 -1.69 15.51 -2.99
CA ARG A 61 -2.98 15.11 -2.41
C ARG A 61 -3.33 15.93 -1.18
N LEU A 62 -2.36 16.14 -0.29
CA LEU A 62 -2.52 16.97 0.91
C LEU A 62 -2.93 18.39 0.53
N ALA A 63 -2.24 19.00 -0.45
CA ALA A 63 -2.56 20.34 -0.93
C ALA A 63 -3.98 20.44 -1.53
N ARG A 64 -4.47 19.36 -2.18
CA ARG A 64 -5.81 19.34 -2.80
C ARG A 64 -6.95 19.05 -1.83
N THR A 65 -6.71 18.24 -0.80
CA THR A 65 -7.79 17.76 0.08
C THR A 65 -7.71 18.28 1.51
N GLY A 66 -6.59 18.88 1.92
CA GLY A 66 -6.33 19.27 3.31
C GLY A 66 -6.19 18.09 4.29
N SER A 67 -6.29 16.85 3.80
CA SER A 67 -6.36 15.65 4.64
C SER A 67 -5.01 14.93 4.67
N LEU A 68 -4.40 14.89 5.86
CA LEU A 68 -3.13 14.18 6.10
C LEU A 68 -3.24 12.68 5.80
N THR A 69 -4.35 12.04 6.18
CA THR A 69 -4.58 10.61 5.91
C THR A 69 -4.62 10.33 4.40
N THR A 70 -5.21 11.24 3.62
CA THR A 70 -5.26 11.16 2.16
C THR A 70 -3.89 11.41 1.52
N GLY A 71 -3.11 12.34 2.08
CA GLY A 71 -1.74 12.63 1.68
C GLY A 71 -0.78 11.48 1.95
N LEU A 72 -0.94 10.76 3.07
CA LEU A 72 -0.08 9.63 3.44
C LEU A 72 -0.42 8.33 2.72
N TYR A 73 -1.62 8.22 2.14
CA TYR A 73 -2.06 7.00 1.44
C TYR A 73 -1.07 6.48 0.38
N PRO A 74 -0.55 7.30 -0.57
CA PRO A 74 0.41 6.82 -1.56
C PRO A 74 1.71 6.30 -0.93
N VAL A 75 2.12 6.86 0.20
CA VAL A 75 3.33 6.46 0.94
C VAL A 75 3.12 5.09 1.56
N TYR A 76 2.03 4.89 2.30
CA TYR A 76 1.74 3.59 2.91
C TYR A 76 1.52 2.48 1.88
N VAL A 77 0.86 2.77 0.77
CA VAL A 77 0.73 1.80 -0.32
C VAL A 77 2.10 1.44 -0.90
N ALA A 78 2.96 2.42 -1.18
CA ALA A 78 4.29 2.15 -1.73
C ALA A 78 5.19 1.39 -0.76
N LEU A 79 5.13 1.72 0.54
CA LEU A 79 5.82 0.96 1.59
C LEU A 79 5.34 -0.50 1.64
N GLY A 80 4.02 -0.72 1.65
CA GLY A 80 3.45 -2.07 1.64
C GLY A 80 3.89 -2.89 0.41
N ARG A 81 4.04 -2.22 -0.74
CA ARG A 81 4.55 -2.88 -1.96
C ARG A 81 5.99 -3.34 -1.81
N VAL A 82 6.86 -2.53 -1.21
CA VAL A 82 8.27 -2.86 -0.96
C VAL A 82 8.39 -3.95 0.09
N LEU A 83 7.65 -3.85 1.19
CA LEU A 83 7.63 -4.86 2.26
C LEU A 83 7.19 -6.25 1.79
N ALA A 84 6.34 -6.33 0.76
CA ALA A 84 5.93 -7.59 0.14
C ALA A 84 7.08 -8.36 -0.52
N GLU A 85 8.18 -7.69 -0.86
CA GLU A 85 9.40 -8.34 -1.37
C GLU A 85 10.19 -9.03 -0.24
N PHE A 86 9.97 -8.65 1.02
CA PHE A 86 10.66 -9.17 2.19
C PHE A 86 9.79 -10.08 3.08
N GLY A 87 8.65 -10.57 2.58
CA GLY A 87 7.82 -11.55 3.29
C GLY A 87 6.77 -10.99 4.24
N TYR A 88 6.59 -9.66 4.31
CA TYR A 88 5.59 -9.01 5.17
C TYR A 88 4.13 -9.43 4.89
N ALA A 89 3.87 -10.04 3.73
CA ALA A 89 2.57 -10.62 3.41
C ALA A 89 2.10 -11.65 4.46
N ASN A 90 3.02 -12.41 5.05
CA ASN A 90 2.71 -13.46 6.03
C ASN A 90 2.41 -12.88 7.43
N GLU A 91 3.04 -11.77 7.82
CA GLU A 91 2.78 -11.08 9.10
C GLU A 91 1.38 -10.47 9.14
N GLN A 92 0.88 -10.01 8.00
CA GLN A 92 -0.38 -9.28 7.90
C GLN A 92 -1.64 -10.15 8.03
N TYR A 93 -1.53 -11.47 7.83
CA TYR A 93 -2.62 -12.43 8.12
C TYR A 93 -2.53 -13.02 9.53
N ARG A 94 -1.44 -12.77 10.25
CA ARG A 94 -1.23 -13.28 11.61
C ARG A 94 -2.03 -12.52 12.66
N GLN A 95 -2.54 -11.34 12.32
CA GLN A 95 -3.30 -10.45 13.22
C GLN A 95 -4.55 -9.91 12.50
N PRO A 96 -5.57 -10.76 12.27
CA PRO A 96 -6.79 -10.37 11.58
C PRO A 96 -7.59 -9.30 12.33
N GLU A 97 -7.46 -9.19 13.65
CA GLU A 97 -8.13 -8.18 14.49
C GLU A 97 -7.70 -6.73 14.26
N LYS A 98 -6.62 -6.46 13.52
CA LYS A 98 -6.17 -5.09 13.24
C LYS A 98 -6.92 -4.40 12.09
N ASN A 99 -8.01 -4.99 11.61
CA ASN A 99 -8.57 -4.72 10.28
C ASN A 99 -10.10 -4.54 10.27
#